data_AF-A0A2Y9IY36-F1
#
_entry.id   AF-A0A2Y9IY36-F1
#
_cell.length_a   1.000
_cell.length_b   1.000
_cell.length_c   1.000
_cell.angle_alpha   90.00
_cell.angle_beta   90.00
_cell.angle_gamma   90.00
#
_symmetry.space_group_name_H-M   'P 1'
#
loop_
_entity.id
_entity.type
_entity.pdbx_description
1 polymer ?
#
loop_
_entity_poly.entity_id
_entity_poly.type
_entity_poly.pdbx_seq_one_letter_code
_entity_poly.pdbx_strand_id
1 'polypeptide(L)'
;MESTFSSPAEAALQREAGAPGQLTPPEDLHRVYELERVAEFVRDLGCQRVALQFPDQLLGDAGAVAARLEGTTGSKMFILGDTAYGSCCVDVLGAEQAGAQALVHFGPACLSPPARPLPVAFVFGQRSVHLELCAKAFEAQNPDPKAPVVLLSEPACAHALGSPFHVPLPPPDSELWDTPDVSLITGELRPPPVWKPSDDPGCLALTLRPQLELAESSPAALYLSSRSWQGLQPRLGQTPVTGAVSGRRGIAIAYEDEGSS
;
A
#
# COMPACT_ATOMS: atom_id res chain seq x y z
N MET A 1 -1.09 -19.38 1.73
CA MET A 1 -0.76 -18.24 2.61
C MET A 1 -0.64 -17.02 1.72
N GLU A 2 -1.68 -16.19 1.69
CA GLU A 2 -1.66 -14.91 0.99
C GLU A 2 -0.77 -13.92 1.75
N SER A 3 0.13 -13.26 1.04
CA SER A 3 1.02 -12.23 1.58
C SER A 3 0.24 -10.94 1.82
N THR A 4 0.04 -10.58 3.08
CA THR A 4 -0.74 -9.41 3.53
C THR A 4 -0.19 -8.06 3.04
N PHE A 5 1.03 -7.99 2.50
CA PHE A 5 1.70 -6.73 2.14
C PHE A 5 2.27 -6.66 0.71
N SER A 6 2.18 -7.72 -0.08
CA SER A 6 2.61 -7.72 -1.48
C SER A 6 1.72 -8.63 -2.29
N SER A 7 1.27 -8.18 -3.46
CA SER A 7 0.63 -9.08 -4.42
C SER A 7 1.66 -10.09 -4.94
N PRO A 8 1.29 -11.36 -5.17
CA PRO A 8 2.08 -12.29 -5.96
C PRO A 8 2.37 -11.69 -7.35
N ALA A 9 3.53 -12.00 -7.92
CA ALA A 9 3.91 -11.47 -9.24
C ALA A 9 2.89 -11.86 -10.32
N GLU A 10 2.29 -13.06 -10.21
CA GLU A 10 1.24 -13.54 -11.10
C GLU A 10 -0.07 -12.76 -10.94
N ALA A 11 -0.41 -12.37 -9.71
CA ALA A 11 -1.59 -11.55 -9.45
C ALA A 11 -1.44 -10.13 -10.01
N ALA A 12 -0.21 -9.60 -10.05
CA ALA A 12 0.08 -8.34 -10.74
C ALA A 12 -0.09 -8.46 -12.27
N LEU A 13 0.30 -9.60 -12.86
CA LEU A 13 0.17 -9.85 -14.30
C LEU A 13 -1.27 -10.13 -14.77
N GLN A 14 -2.10 -10.69 -13.90
CA GLN A 14 -3.51 -10.99 -14.18
C GLN A 14 -4.46 -9.86 -13.75
N ARG A 15 -3.90 -8.73 -13.29
CA ARG A 15 -4.69 -7.64 -12.75
C ARG A 15 -5.38 -6.91 -13.90
N GLU A 16 -6.69 -7.05 -13.97
CA GLU A 16 -7.50 -6.22 -14.86
C GLU A 16 -7.58 -4.82 -14.26
N ALA A 17 -7.33 -3.80 -15.09
CA ALA A 17 -7.72 -2.44 -14.74
C ALA A 17 -9.24 -2.46 -14.52
N GLY A 18 -9.68 -2.07 -13.32
CA GLY A 18 -11.10 -2.06 -12.97
C GLY A 18 -11.94 -1.28 -13.99
N ALA A 19 -13.26 -1.46 -13.96
CA ALA A 19 -14.15 -0.81 -14.91
C ALA A 19 -13.90 0.70 -14.99
N PRO A 20 -13.75 1.29 -16.20
CA PRO A 20 -13.52 2.71 -16.35
C PRO A 20 -14.75 3.48 -15.86
N GLY A 21 -14.57 4.28 -14.81
CA GLY A 21 -15.63 5.09 -14.23
C GLY A 21 -15.20 5.72 -12.91
N GLN A 22 -15.85 6.83 -12.57
CA GLN A 22 -15.68 7.45 -11.26
C GLN A 22 -16.27 6.49 -10.20
N LEU A 23 -15.45 6.14 -9.21
CA LEU A 23 -15.76 5.15 -8.18
C LEU A 23 -16.43 5.80 -6.97
N THR A 24 -15.99 7.02 -6.64
CA THR A 24 -16.49 7.77 -5.49
C THR A 24 -17.47 8.85 -5.94
N PRO A 25 -18.66 8.97 -5.32
CA PRO A 25 -19.58 10.07 -5.60
C PRO A 25 -18.89 11.44 -5.47
N PRO A 26 -19.16 12.41 -6.37
CA PRO A 26 -18.50 13.71 -6.37
C PRO A 26 -18.51 14.43 -5.02
N GLU A 27 -19.58 14.29 -4.25
CA GLU A 27 -19.79 14.86 -2.92
C GLU A 27 -18.87 14.26 -1.85
N ASP A 28 -18.48 13.00 -2.01
CA ASP A 28 -17.66 12.27 -1.04
C ASP A 28 -16.16 12.38 -1.32
N LEU A 29 -15.75 12.83 -2.52
CA LEU A 29 -14.35 12.93 -2.92
C LEU A 29 -13.49 13.73 -1.94
N HIS A 30 -14.00 14.85 -1.42
CA HIS A 30 -13.28 15.69 -0.46
C HIS A 30 -12.91 14.91 0.80
N ARG A 31 -13.88 14.18 1.37
CA ARG A 31 -13.68 13.38 2.58
C ARG A 31 -12.82 12.15 2.30
N VAL A 32 -13.17 11.38 1.27
CA VAL A 32 -12.50 10.10 0.95
C VAL A 32 -11.04 10.33 0.62
N TYR A 33 -10.69 11.36 -0.14
CA TYR A 33 -9.30 11.66 -0.54
C TYR A 33 -8.63 12.75 0.29
N GLU A 34 -9.28 13.20 1.37
CA GLU A 34 -8.72 14.14 2.35
C GLU A 34 -8.16 15.41 1.68
N LEU A 35 -8.91 15.95 0.70
CA LEU A 35 -8.42 16.95 -0.24
C LEU A 35 -7.99 18.25 0.43
N GLU A 36 -8.63 18.63 1.53
CA GLU A 36 -8.24 19.78 2.35
C GLU A 36 -6.81 19.62 2.91
N ARG A 37 -6.51 18.45 3.49
CA ARG A 37 -5.18 18.15 4.05
C ARG A 37 -4.11 18.15 2.96
N VAL A 38 -4.43 17.58 1.80
CA VAL A 38 -3.54 17.60 0.64
C VAL A 38 -3.31 19.03 0.15
N ALA A 39 -4.36 19.84 0.07
CA ALA A 39 -4.27 21.22 -0.38
C ALA A 39 -3.42 22.08 0.57
N GLU A 40 -3.54 21.88 1.89
CA GLU A 40 -2.69 22.52 2.90
C GLU A 40 -1.22 22.12 2.71
N PHE A 41 -0.93 20.82 2.61
CA PHE A 41 0.41 20.31 2.34
C PHE A 41 1.06 20.96 1.10
N VAL A 42 0.30 21.07 0.00
CA VAL A 42 0.79 21.69 -1.23
C VAL A 42 1.04 23.19 -1.07
N ARG A 43 0.14 23.90 -0.36
CA ARG A 43 0.23 25.34 -0.11
C ARG A 43 1.40 25.68 0.82
N ASP A 44 1.60 24.91 1.89
CA ASP A 44 2.67 25.12 2.87
C ASP A 44 4.06 24.96 2.23
N LEU A 45 4.19 24.05 1.27
CA LEU A 45 5.41 23.87 0.50
C LEU A 45 5.57 24.86 -0.67
N GLY A 46 4.52 25.62 -1.02
CA GLY A 46 4.51 26.52 -2.17
C GLY A 46 4.76 25.80 -3.50
N CYS A 47 4.36 24.54 -3.62
CA CYS A 47 4.63 23.74 -4.82
C CYS A 47 3.76 24.21 -6.01
N GLN A 48 4.40 24.43 -7.15
CA GLN A 48 3.74 24.73 -8.43
C GLN A 48 3.41 23.47 -9.24
N ARG A 49 4.16 22.38 -9.04
CA ARG A 49 3.97 21.10 -9.74
C ARG A 49 3.97 19.95 -8.75
N VAL A 50 2.89 19.17 -8.75
CA VAL A 50 2.70 18.07 -7.79
C VAL A 50 2.37 16.80 -8.55
N ALA A 51 3.05 15.71 -8.21
CA ALA A 51 2.76 14.39 -8.74
C ALA A 51 1.70 13.71 -7.87
N LEU A 52 0.74 13.04 -8.51
CA LEU A 52 -0.29 12.25 -7.86
C LEU A 52 -0.10 10.79 -8.29
N GLN A 53 0.10 9.91 -7.30
CA GLN A 53 0.24 8.49 -7.53
C GLN A 53 -0.99 7.77 -6.99
N PHE A 54 -1.68 7.03 -7.86
CA PHE A 54 -2.86 6.24 -7.51
C PHE A 54 -2.57 4.76 -7.75
N PRO A 55 -3.04 3.85 -6.89
CA PRO A 55 -3.09 2.43 -7.22
C PRO A 55 -4.23 2.19 -8.22
N ASP A 56 -4.16 1.06 -8.92
CA ASP A 56 -5.09 0.75 -10.01
C ASP A 56 -6.56 0.85 -9.61
N GLN A 57 -6.89 0.44 -8.38
CA GLN A 57 -8.27 0.49 -7.88
C GLN A 57 -8.79 1.91 -7.63
N LEU A 58 -7.94 2.94 -7.64
CA LEU A 58 -8.34 4.34 -7.42
C LEU A 58 -8.15 5.20 -8.68
N LEU A 59 -7.65 4.63 -9.78
CA LEU A 59 -7.42 5.36 -11.04
C LEU A 59 -8.71 5.99 -11.62
N GLY A 60 -9.86 5.37 -11.38
CA GLY A 60 -11.16 5.89 -11.83
C GLY A 60 -11.50 7.28 -11.30
N ASP A 61 -11.00 7.62 -10.11
CA ASP A 61 -11.22 8.93 -9.47
C ASP A 61 -10.08 9.93 -9.72
N ALA A 62 -8.95 9.48 -10.29
CA ALA A 62 -7.71 10.26 -10.38
C ALA A 62 -7.91 11.61 -11.09
N GLY A 63 -8.67 11.62 -12.20
CA GLY A 63 -8.96 12.85 -12.94
C GLY A 63 -9.79 13.86 -12.13
N ALA A 64 -10.81 13.39 -11.40
CA ALA A 64 -11.66 14.25 -10.59
C ALA A 64 -10.91 14.81 -9.37
N VAL A 65 -10.09 13.98 -8.72
CA VAL A 65 -9.22 14.38 -7.62
C VAL A 65 -8.21 15.43 -8.09
N ALA A 66 -7.53 15.19 -9.21
CA ALA A 66 -6.58 16.13 -9.79
C ALA A 66 -7.24 17.49 -10.08
N ALA A 67 -8.39 17.50 -10.74
CA ALA A 67 -9.11 18.74 -11.08
C ALA A 67 -9.51 19.54 -9.83
N ARG A 68 -9.98 18.87 -8.76
CA ARG A 68 -10.34 19.54 -7.50
C ARG A 68 -9.13 20.13 -6.79
N LEU A 69 -8.01 19.40 -6.75
CA LEU A 69 -6.76 19.89 -6.16
C LEU A 69 -6.19 21.07 -6.96
N GLU A 70 -6.17 21.00 -8.30
CA GLU A 70 -5.75 22.12 -9.16
C GLU A 70 -6.59 23.38 -8.88
N GLY A 71 -7.92 23.23 -8.79
CA GLY A 71 -8.81 24.35 -8.49
C GLY A 71 -8.63 24.96 -7.09
N THR A 72 -8.21 24.15 -6.12
CA THR A 72 -8.06 24.58 -4.72
C THR A 72 -6.68 25.16 -4.42
N THR A 73 -5.62 24.61 -5.02
CA THR A 73 -4.24 25.03 -4.74
C THR A 73 -3.68 25.99 -5.79
N GLY A 74 -4.21 26.00 -7.01
CA GLY A 74 -3.64 26.71 -8.16
C GLY A 74 -2.36 26.06 -8.72
N SER A 75 -1.92 24.93 -8.16
CA SER A 75 -0.75 24.17 -8.61
C SER A 75 -1.15 23.21 -9.73
N LYS A 76 -0.21 22.87 -10.61
CA LYS A 76 -0.44 21.87 -11.66
C LYS A 76 -0.28 20.46 -11.09
N MET A 77 -1.27 19.61 -11.32
CA MET A 77 -1.28 18.21 -10.88
C MET A 77 -0.91 17.28 -12.05
N PHE A 78 -0.03 16.31 -11.79
CA PHE A 78 0.40 15.29 -12.76
C PHE A 78 0.09 13.90 -12.23
N ILE A 79 -0.78 13.16 -12.89
CA ILE A 79 -1.08 11.77 -12.53
C ILE A 79 0.06 10.90 -13.08
N LEU A 80 0.75 10.16 -12.20
CA LEU A 80 1.81 9.24 -12.60
C LEU A 80 1.20 8.00 -13.27
N GLY A 81 1.76 7.60 -14.41
CA GLY A 81 1.30 6.45 -15.19
C GLY A 81 1.95 5.12 -14.82
N ASP A 82 3.12 5.16 -14.16
CA ASP A 82 3.83 3.95 -13.70
C ASP A 82 3.43 3.62 -12.25
N THR A 83 2.45 2.74 -12.09
CA THR A 83 2.36 1.95 -10.86
C THR A 83 3.34 0.80 -11.00
N ALA A 84 4.55 0.96 -10.45
CA ALA A 84 5.50 -0.15 -10.37
C ALA A 84 4.82 -1.37 -9.73
N TYR A 85 5.33 -2.57 -10.00
CA TYR A 85 4.84 -3.88 -9.56
C TYR A 85 4.47 -4.03 -8.05
N GLY A 86 4.72 -3.02 -7.22
CA GLY A 86 4.09 -2.82 -5.91
C GLY A 86 3.32 -1.49 -5.87
N SER A 87 1.99 -1.56 -5.80
CA SER A 87 1.09 -0.42 -5.57
C SER A 87 1.35 0.36 -4.28
N CYS A 88 2.23 -0.16 -3.42
CA CYS A 88 2.58 0.40 -2.13
C CYS A 88 3.85 1.27 -2.11
N CYS A 89 4.65 1.27 -3.19
CA CYS A 89 5.91 2.00 -3.26
C CYS A 89 5.71 3.39 -3.87
N VAL A 90 6.44 4.37 -3.33
CA VAL A 90 6.41 5.75 -3.84
C VAL A 90 7.30 5.87 -5.08
N ASP A 91 6.73 6.32 -6.21
CA ASP A 91 7.48 6.57 -7.44
C ASP A 91 8.11 7.98 -7.46
N VAL A 92 9.21 8.12 -6.73
CA VAL A 92 9.97 9.38 -6.68
C VAL A 92 10.65 9.69 -8.02
N LEU A 93 11.07 8.66 -8.78
CA LEU A 93 11.76 8.85 -10.05
C LEU A 93 10.81 9.41 -11.11
N GLY A 94 9.62 8.84 -11.25
CA GLY A 94 8.59 9.36 -12.17
C GLY A 94 8.17 10.78 -11.80
N ALA A 95 8.02 11.08 -10.51
CA ALA A 95 7.73 12.45 -10.06
C ALA A 95 8.85 13.44 -10.38
N GLU A 96 10.11 13.09 -10.13
CA GLU A 96 11.27 13.93 -10.47
C GLU A 96 11.38 14.17 -11.98
N GLN A 97 11.17 13.13 -12.80
CA GLN A 97 11.17 13.24 -14.26
C GLN A 97 10.03 14.13 -14.77
N ALA A 98 8.87 14.10 -14.10
CA ALA A 98 7.77 15.01 -14.36
C ALA A 98 8.01 16.44 -13.81
N GLY A 99 9.16 16.72 -13.19
CA GLY A 99 9.50 18.01 -12.60
C GLY A 99 8.59 18.39 -11.43
N ALA A 100 8.03 17.40 -10.72
CA ALA A 100 7.23 17.63 -9.53
C ALA A 100 8.11 18.00 -8.33
N GLN A 101 7.59 18.87 -7.47
CA GLN A 101 8.26 19.35 -6.26
C GLN A 101 7.76 18.64 -5.00
N ALA A 102 6.63 17.94 -5.11
CA ALA A 102 6.07 17.07 -4.09
C ALA A 102 5.28 15.94 -4.77
N LEU A 103 5.06 14.85 -4.03
CA LEU A 103 4.25 13.72 -4.45
C LEU A 103 3.14 13.46 -3.42
N VAL A 104 1.93 13.20 -3.90
CA VAL A 104 0.82 12.69 -3.09
C VAL A 104 0.59 11.23 -3.47
N HIS A 105 0.77 10.33 -2.51
CA HIS A 105 0.58 8.90 -2.66
C HIS A 105 -0.77 8.49 -2.07
N PHE A 106 -1.69 8.07 -2.93
CA PHE A 106 -3.02 7.62 -2.51
C PHE A 106 -3.03 6.10 -2.28
N GLY A 107 -3.85 5.63 -1.34
CA GLY A 107 -4.05 4.22 -1.06
C GLY A 107 -2.97 3.58 -0.17
N PRO A 108 -2.88 2.23 -0.17
CA PRO A 108 -1.95 1.50 0.68
C PRO A 108 -0.50 1.86 0.35
N ALA A 109 0.32 2.09 1.38
CA ALA A 109 1.74 2.42 1.24
C ALA A 109 2.60 1.52 2.13
N CYS A 110 3.80 1.17 1.67
CA CYS A 110 4.78 0.43 2.46
C CYS A 110 5.52 1.32 3.47
N LEU A 111 5.38 2.64 3.35
CA LEU A 111 6.04 3.66 4.17
C LEU A 111 7.57 3.51 4.24
N SER A 112 8.16 2.82 3.25
CA SER A 112 9.60 2.73 3.13
C SER A 112 10.16 4.13 2.88
N PRO A 113 11.23 4.54 3.58
CA PRO A 113 11.86 5.84 3.36
C PRO A 113 12.20 6.01 1.87
N PRO A 114 11.78 7.12 1.23
CA PRO A 114 12.11 7.36 -0.15
C PRO A 114 13.63 7.52 -0.31
N ALA A 115 14.18 6.95 -1.38
CA ALA A 115 15.62 6.99 -1.65
C ALA A 115 16.15 8.42 -1.97
N ARG A 116 15.26 9.39 -2.16
CA ARG A 116 15.56 10.76 -2.57
C ARG A 116 14.69 11.76 -1.81
N PRO A 117 15.17 13.00 -1.61
CA PRO A 117 14.49 14.02 -0.83
C PRO A 117 13.38 14.70 -1.64
N LEU A 118 12.29 13.99 -1.92
CA LEU A 118 11.05 14.56 -2.42
C LEU A 118 10.01 14.56 -1.28
N PRO A 119 9.37 15.69 -0.95
CA PRO A 119 8.27 15.72 0.00
C PRO A 119 7.13 14.80 -0.46
N VAL A 120 6.68 13.90 0.41
CA VAL A 120 5.60 12.95 0.13
C VAL A 120 4.48 13.11 1.16
N ALA A 121 3.25 13.27 0.68
CA ALA A 121 2.05 13.14 1.50
C ALA A 121 1.37 11.79 1.22
N PHE A 122 1.04 11.06 2.28
CA PHE A 122 0.29 9.80 2.19
C PHE A 122 -1.19 10.04 2.48
N VAL A 123 -2.06 9.46 1.64
CA VAL A 123 -3.52 9.54 1.77
C VAL A 123 -4.10 8.14 1.62
N PHE A 124 -4.36 7.47 2.74
CA PHE A 124 -4.88 6.10 2.74
C PHE A 124 -6.37 5.99 2.38
N GLY A 125 -7.06 7.13 2.45
CA GLY A 125 -8.47 7.26 2.16
C GLY A 125 -9.36 7.14 3.40
N GLN A 126 -10.60 7.63 3.30
CA GLN A 126 -11.62 7.45 4.34
C GLN A 126 -12.80 6.64 3.82
N ARG A 127 -12.70 5.31 3.93
CA ARG A 127 -13.74 4.39 3.48
C ARG A 127 -14.96 4.48 4.39
N SER A 128 -16.16 4.58 3.82
CA SER A 128 -17.39 4.60 4.64
C SER A 128 -17.50 3.34 5.51
N VAL A 129 -17.73 3.52 6.81
CA VAL A 129 -17.94 2.44 7.79
C VAL A 129 -19.30 2.61 8.45
N HIS A 130 -20.14 1.58 8.37
CA HIS A 130 -21.43 1.54 9.07
C HIS A 130 -21.21 1.10 10.54
N LEU A 131 -20.77 2.04 11.37
CA LEU A 131 -20.41 1.82 12.77
C LEU A 131 -21.48 1.07 13.58
N GLU A 132 -22.77 1.38 13.38
CA GLU A 132 -23.86 0.72 14.09
C GLU A 132 -23.96 -0.78 13.76
N LEU A 133 -23.73 -1.16 12.50
CA LEU A 133 -23.74 -2.56 12.09
C LEU A 133 -22.51 -3.29 12.63
N CYS A 134 -21.35 -2.64 12.60
CA CYS A 134 -20.12 -3.17 13.18
C CYS A 134 -20.28 -3.37 14.70
N ALA A 135 -20.86 -2.42 15.42
CA ALA A 135 -21.11 -2.51 16.86
C ALA A 135 -22.07 -3.66 17.19
N LYS A 136 -23.20 -3.78 16.48
CA LYS A 136 -24.15 -4.89 16.68
C LYS A 136 -23.51 -6.25 16.42
N ALA A 137 -22.73 -6.36 15.35
CA ALA A 137 -22.01 -7.61 15.03
C ALA A 137 -20.95 -7.92 16.09
N PHE A 138 -20.26 -6.89 16.60
CA PHE A 138 -19.27 -7.02 17.65
C PHE A 138 -19.89 -7.51 18.97
N GLU A 139 -20.99 -6.91 19.41
CA GLU A 139 -21.73 -7.29 20.61
C GLU A 139 -22.24 -8.73 20.53
N ALA A 140 -22.73 -9.16 19.35
CA ALA A 140 -23.20 -10.51 19.13
C ALA A 140 -22.07 -11.56 19.23
N GLN A 141 -20.84 -11.20 18.88
CA GLN A 141 -19.68 -12.09 18.89
C GLN A 141 -18.86 -12.00 20.18
N ASN A 142 -18.98 -10.89 20.92
CA ASN A 142 -18.26 -10.61 22.17
C ASN A 142 -19.27 -10.28 23.28
N PRO A 143 -20.02 -11.30 23.77
CA PRO A 143 -21.09 -11.08 24.75
C PRO A 143 -20.60 -10.71 26.15
N ASP A 144 -19.31 -10.93 26.46
CA ASP A 144 -18.71 -10.47 27.71
C ASP A 144 -18.14 -9.05 27.55
N PRO A 145 -18.80 -8.01 28.11
CA PRO A 145 -18.36 -6.64 28.00
C PRO A 145 -17.07 -6.33 28.80
N LYS A 146 -16.60 -7.27 29.63
CA LYS A 146 -15.39 -7.10 30.44
C LYS A 146 -14.18 -7.81 29.85
N ALA A 147 -14.36 -8.62 28.81
CA ALA A 147 -13.26 -9.27 28.12
C ALA A 147 -12.40 -8.20 27.41
N PRO A 148 -11.07 -8.24 27.56
CA PRO A 148 -10.19 -7.35 26.81
C PRO A 148 -10.26 -7.68 25.32
N VAL A 149 -10.42 -6.67 24.47
CA VAL A 149 -10.48 -6.85 23.02
C VAL A 149 -9.54 -5.86 22.33
N VAL A 150 -8.87 -6.33 21.29
CA VAL A 150 -8.05 -5.51 20.40
C VAL A 150 -8.79 -5.32 19.09
N LEU A 151 -8.99 -4.06 18.69
CA LEU A 151 -9.55 -3.71 17.39
C LEU A 151 -8.42 -3.30 16.45
N LEU A 152 -8.32 -4.00 15.33
CA LEU A 152 -7.42 -3.65 14.24
C LEU A 152 -8.27 -3.19 13.04
N SER A 153 -7.84 -2.13 12.37
CA SER A 153 -8.49 -1.65 11.14
C SER A 153 -7.49 -1.49 10.02
N GLU A 154 -7.96 -1.60 8.78
CA GLU A 154 -7.23 -1.08 7.64
C GLU A 154 -6.99 0.45 7.81
N PRO A 155 -5.88 1.01 7.30
CA PRO A 155 -5.63 2.45 7.36
C PRO A 155 -6.79 3.30 6.83
N ALA A 156 -7.49 2.81 5.80
CA ALA A 156 -8.63 3.49 5.20
C ALA A 156 -9.86 3.61 6.13
N CYS A 157 -9.93 2.78 7.18
CA CYS A 157 -10.99 2.76 8.18
C CYS A 157 -10.54 3.34 9.53
N ALA A 158 -9.28 3.79 9.66
CA ALA A 158 -8.73 4.25 10.94
C ALA A 158 -9.53 5.43 11.54
N HIS A 159 -10.08 6.29 10.68
CA HIS A 159 -10.96 7.39 11.09
C HIS A 159 -12.21 6.92 11.87
N ALA A 160 -12.69 5.69 11.62
CA ALA A 160 -13.85 5.11 12.29
C ALA A 160 -13.55 4.62 13.71
N LEU A 161 -12.28 4.38 14.05
CA LEU A 161 -11.85 3.99 15.40
C LEU A 161 -11.63 5.19 16.34
N GLY A 162 -11.84 6.42 15.86
CA GLY A 162 -11.68 7.64 16.66
C GLY A 162 -10.23 7.97 17.05
N SER A 163 -9.25 7.30 16.46
CA SER A 163 -7.83 7.52 16.76
C SER A 163 -7.24 8.59 15.84
N PRO A 164 -6.64 9.67 16.36
CA PRO A 164 -5.78 10.54 15.57
C PRO A 164 -4.59 9.70 15.07
N PHE A 165 -4.26 9.84 13.79
CA PHE A 165 -3.22 9.07 13.12
C PHE A 165 -1.95 8.95 13.97
N HIS A 166 -1.47 7.70 14.13
CA HIS A 166 -0.22 7.35 14.79
C HIS A 166 -0.15 7.73 16.29
N VAL A 167 -0.47 6.79 17.18
CA VAL A 167 0.01 6.86 18.57
C VAL A 167 1.43 6.27 18.59
N PRO A 168 2.49 7.07 18.78
CA PRO A 168 3.83 6.52 18.95
C PRO A 168 3.82 5.55 20.13
N LEU A 169 4.62 4.48 20.02
CA LEU A 169 4.94 3.64 21.16
C LEU A 169 5.34 4.57 22.32
N PRO A 170 4.62 4.52 23.45
CA PRO A 170 4.96 5.35 24.59
C PRO A 170 6.40 5.02 24.98
N PRO A 171 7.21 6.00 25.40
CA PRO A 171 8.57 5.72 25.83
C PRO A 171 8.54 4.80 27.07
N PRO A 172 9.60 4.00 27.32
CA PRO A 172 9.59 2.93 28.33
C PRO A 172 9.29 3.38 29.77
N ASP A 173 9.39 4.67 30.02
CA ASP A 173 9.16 5.35 31.29
C ASP A 173 7.76 5.97 31.42
N SER A 174 6.91 5.81 30.41
CA SER A 174 5.52 6.31 30.40
C SER A 174 4.57 5.36 31.12
N GLU A 175 3.57 5.89 31.83
CA GLU A 175 2.48 5.11 32.44
C GLU A 175 1.67 4.29 31.41
N LEU A 176 1.77 4.66 30.13
CA LEU A 176 1.16 3.93 29.01
C LEU A 176 1.99 2.72 28.54
N TRP A 177 3.22 2.54 29.02
CA TRP A 177 4.08 1.41 28.64
C TRP A 177 3.51 0.05 29.07
N ASP A 178 2.77 0.02 30.17
CA ASP A 178 2.11 -1.19 30.68
C ASP A 178 0.75 -1.46 30.01
N THR A 179 0.31 -0.62 29.06
CA THR A 179 -0.92 -0.89 28.30
C THR A 179 -0.66 -1.97 27.26
N PRO A 180 -1.58 -2.95 27.11
CA PRO A 180 -1.41 -4.02 26.13
C PRO A 180 -1.42 -3.45 24.70
N ASP A 181 -0.30 -3.60 24.01
CA ASP A 181 -0.08 -3.32 22.60
C ASP A 181 0.03 -4.61 21.78
N VAL A 182 0.02 -4.48 20.46
CA VAL A 182 0.37 -5.58 19.54
C VAL A 182 1.68 -5.22 18.86
N SER A 183 2.69 -6.04 19.04
CA SER A 183 3.94 -5.96 18.27
C SER A 183 3.63 -6.15 16.80
N LEU A 184 3.77 -5.12 15.98
CA LEU A 184 3.58 -5.23 14.52
C LEU A 184 4.69 -6.05 13.83
N ILE A 185 5.78 -6.35 14.55
CA ILE A 185 6.90 -7.17 14.08
C ILE A 185 6.67 -8.64 14.40
N THR A 186 6.21 -8.96 15.61
CA THR A 186 6.05 -10.36 16.07
C THR A 186 4.60 -10.83 16.08
N GLY A 187 3.63 -9.92 15.94
CA GLY A 187 2.21 -10.20 16.07
C GLY A 187 1.73 -10.44 17.51
N GLU A 188 2.65 -10.41 18.49
CA GLU A 188 2.36 -10.76 19.87
C GLU A 188 1.82 -9.57 20.68
N LEU A 189 0.90 -9.87 21.60
CA LEU A 189 0.38 -8.93 22.60
C LEU A 189 1.43 -8.65 23.68
N ARG A 190 1.69 -7.37 24.01
CA ARG A 190 2.63 -6.98 25.07
C ARG A 190 2.08 -5.84 25.94
N PRO A 191 2.13 -5.95 27.27
CA PRO A 191 2.29 -7.18 28.03
C PRO A 191 1.03 -8.08 27.88
N PRO A 192 1.18 -9.41 27.74
CA PRO A 192 0.01 -10.27 27.61
C PRO A 192 -0.79 -10.31 28.92
N PRO A 193 -2.12 -10.07 28.90
CA PRO A 193 -2.96 -10.34 30.06
C PRO A 193 -3.01 -11.86 30.34
N VAL A 194 -3.27 -12.25 31.59
CA VAL A 194 -3.48 -13.65 31.97
C VAL A 194 -4.79 -14.16 31.33
N TRP A 195 -4.73 -14.70 30.11
CA TRP A 195 -5.89 -15.17 29.35
C TRP A 195 -5.73 -16.63 28.90
N LYS A 196 -6.82 -17.40 28.94
CA LYS A 196 -6.95 -18.76 28.38
C LYS A 196 -7.98 -18.74 27.23
N PRO A 197 -7.64 -19.25 26.03
CA PRO A 197 -8.55 -19.26 24.88
C PRO A 197 -9.66 -20.31 25.02
N SER A 198 -10.81 -20.08 24.35
CA SER A 198 -11.91 -21.03 24.18
C SER A 198 -12.05 -21.46 22.72
N ASP A 199 -12.19 -22.77 22.49
CA ASP A 199 -12.24 -23.41 21.16
C ASP A 199 -13.68 -23.49 20.61
N ASP A 200 -14.16 -22.50 19.84
CA ASP A 200 -15.40 -22.67 19.06
C ASP A 200 -15.32 -21.97 17.68
N PRO A 201 -15.62 -22.64 16.54
CA PRO A 201 -15.43 -22.08 15.21
C PRO A 201 -16.76 -21.60 14.58
N GLY A 202 -16.92 -20.30 14.33
CA GLY A 202 -18.07 -19.80 13.58
C GLY A 202 -18.02 -18.33 13.13
N CYS A 203 -18.18 -18.12 11.82
CA CYS A 203 -18.49 -16.89 11.07
C CYS A 203 -17.31 -16.17 10.36
N LEU A 204 -17.45 -15.95 9.05
CA LEU A 204 -16.40 -15.50 8.10
C LEU A 204 -16.26 -13.97 7.94
N ALA A 205 -16.97 -13.17 8.73
CA ALA A 205 -16.90 -11.70 8.66
C ALA A 205 -15.90 -11.10 9.67
N LEU A 206 -15.53 -11.86 10.70
CA LEU A 206 -14.57 -11.51 11.74
C LEU A 206 -13.82 -12.80 12.11
N THR A 207 -12.52 -12.85 11.88
CA THR A 207 -11.70 -14.04 12.17
C THR A 207 -10.99 -13.84 13.51
N LEU A 208 -11.32 -14.65 14.51
CA LEU A 208 -10.52 -14.76 15.73
C LEU A 208 -9.19 -15.42 15.37
N ARG A 209 -8.08 -14.67 15.39
CA ARG A 209 -6.74 -15.22 15.14
C ARG A 209 -5.96 -15.31 16.47
N PRO A 210 -5.88 -16.49 17.10
CA PRO A 210 -5.17 -16.67 18.36
C PRO A 210 -3.63 -16.64 18.20
N GLN A 211 -3.11 -16.75 16.97
CA GLN A 211 -1.72 -16.44 16.64
C GLN A 211 -1.66 -15.61 15.35
N LEU A 212 -1.09 -14.41 15.44
CA LEU A 212 -0.61 -13.66 14.29
C LEU A 212 0.74 -14.27 13.88
N GLU A 213 0.72 -15.37 13.12
CA GLU A 213 1.93 -15.79 12.42
C GLU A 213 2.29 -14.71 11.39
N LEU A 214 3.38 -14.00 11.65
CA LEU A 214 4.02 -13.15 10.65
C LEU A 214 4.59 -14.09 9.57
N ALA A 215 3.90 -14.18 8.44
CA ALA A 215 4.43 -14.87 7.28
C ALA A 215 5.58 -14.04 6.70
N GLU A 216 6.81 -14.29 7.16
CA GLU A 216 7.98 -13.97 6.36
C GLU A 216 7.94 -14.82 5.09
N SER A 217 7.63 -14.18 3.98
CA SER A 217 8.15 -14.61 2.69
C SER A 217 8.03 -13.46 1.72
N SER A 218 9.16 -13.03 1.14
CA SER A 218 9.14 -12.29 -0.11
C SER A 218 8.55 -13.23 -1.17
N PRO A 219 7.30 -13.03 -1.62
CA PRO A 219 6.67 -13.93 -2.60
C PRO A 219 7.43 -13.86 -3.93
N ALA A 220 8.01 -12.68 -4.21
CA ALA A 220 8.92 -12.47 -5.33
C ALA A 220 10.19 -13.34 -5.24
N ALA A 221 10.80 -13.49 -4.05
CA ALA A 221 12.00 -14.33 -3.89
C ALA A 221 11.69 -15.83 -4.07
N LEU A 222 10.57 -16.32 -3.51
CA LEU A 222 10.13 -17.70 -3.69
C LEU A 222 9.71 -18.00 -5.14
N TYR A 223 9.01 -17.09 -5.80
CA TYR A 223 8.65 -17.23 -7.22
C TYR A 223 9.85 -17.13 -8.16
N LEU A 224 10.81 -16.25 -7.88
CA LEU A 224 12.09 -16.22 -8.61
C LEU A 224 12.90 -17.51 -8.39
N SER A 225 12.78 -18.14 -7.22
CA SER A 225 13.46 -19.41 -6.93
C SER A 225 12.90 -20.60 -7.72
N SER A 226 11.61 -20.59 -8.06
CA SER A 226 10.95 -21.66 -8.82
C SER A 226 11.06 -21.52 -10.34
N ARG A 227 11.56 -20.39 -10.85
CA ARG A 227 11.84 -20.21 -12.27
C ARG A 227 13.04 -21.06 -12.70
N SER A 228 12.92 -21.71 -13.84
CA SER A 228 14.05 -22.39 -14.51
C SER A 228 15.14 -21.41 -14.96
N TRP A 229 14.81 -20.12 -15.07
CA TRP A 229 15.74 -19.03 -15.37
C TRP A 229 15.85 -18.06 -14.19
N GLN A 230 16.86 -18.30 -13.36
CA GLN A 230 17.32 -17.34 -12.35
C GLN A 230 18.29 -16.39 -13.05
N GLY A 231 17.84 -15.16 -13.33
CA GLY A 231 18.66 -14.14 -13.99
C GLY A 231 19.89 -13.74 -13.18
N LEU A 232 20.88 -13.14 -13.86
CA LEU A 232 22.10 -12.51 -13.32
C LEU A 232 22.89 -13.27 -12.24
N GLN A 233 22.73 -14.59 -12.14
CA GLN A 233 23.59 -15.42 -11.31
C GLN A 233 24.81 -15.82 -12.16
N PRO A 234 26.02 -15.30 -11.87
CA PRO A 234 27.19 -15.61 -12.68
C PRO A 234 27.50 -17.10 -12.51
N ARG A 235 27.35 -17.86 -13.60
CA ARG A 235 27.67 -19.29 -13.70
C ARG A 235 29.19 -19.50 -13.80
N LEU A 236 29.93 -18.99 -12.81
CA LEU A 236 31.39 -19.00 -12.77
C LEU A 236 31.91 -20.44 -12.93
N GLY A 237 32.66 -20.68 -14.00
CA GLY A 237 33.24 -21.98 -14.32
C GLY A 237 32.30 -22.99 -15.01
N GLN A 238 31.00 -22.72 -15.13
CA GLN A 238 30.04 -23.61 -15.80
C GLN A 238 29.73 -23.18 -17.24
N THR A 239 30.09 -21.96 -17.63
CA THR A 239 30.00 -21.49 -19.02
C THR A 239 31.40 -21.51 -19.63
N PRO A 240 31.65 -22.31 -20.68
CA PRO A 240 32.93 -22.30 -21.36
C PRO A 240 33.20 -20.90 -21.90
N VAL A 241 34.46 -20.45 -21.79
CA VAL A 241 34.87 -19.14 -22.31
C VAL A 241 34.75 -19.18 -23.84
N THR A 242 33.73 -18.52 -24.35
CA THR A 242 33.56 -18.26 -25.79
C THR A 242 34.04 -16.85 -26.10
N GLY A 243 34.64 -16.67 -27.28
CA GLY A 243 34.97 -15.34 -27.78
C GLY A 243 33.72 -14.50 -27.96
N ALA A 244 33.86 -13.17 -27.89
CA ALA A 244 32.76 -12.25 -28.17
C ALA A 244 32.20 -12.52 -29.57
N VAL A 245 30.89 -12.71 -29.66
CA VAL A 245 30.17 -12.84 -30.94
C VAL A 245 29.50 -11.51 -31.26
N SER A 246 29.39 -11.19 -32.56
CA SER A 246 28.64 -10.02 -32.98
C SER A 246 27.18 -10.16 -32.53
N GLY A 247 26.68 -9.18 -31.79
CA GLY A 247 25.28 -9.13 -31.35
C GLY A 247 24.33 -8.81 -32.51
N ARG A 248 23.03 -8.92 -32.25
CA ARG A 248 21.99 -8.50 -33.20
C ARG A 248 21.96 -6.98 -33.31
N ARG A 249 21.63 -6.47 -34.50
CA ARG A 249 21.49 -5.04 -34.77
C ARG A 249 20.04 -4.73 -35.17
N GLY A 250 19.50 -3.60 -34.72
CA GLY A 250 18.14 -3.18 -35.04
C GLY A 250 17.34 -2.74 -33.81
N ILE A 251 16.07 -2.42 -34.04
CA ILE A 251 15.10 -2.07 -33.01
C ILE A 251 14.40 -3.36 -32.54
N ALA A 252 14.00 -3.43 -31.27
CA ALA A 252 13.46 -4.66 -30.67
C ALA A 252 12.23 -5.27 -31.40
N ILE A 253 11.54 -4.46 -32.21
CA ILE A 253 10.39 -4.86 -33.03
C ILE A 253 10.80 -5.52 -34.37
N ALA A 254 12.03 -5.33 -34.83
CA ALA A 254 12.57 -5.91 -36.05
C ALA A 254 14.11 -5.84 -36.04
N TYR A 255 14.76 -6.94 -35.65
CA TYR A 255 16.20 -7.07 -35.80
C TYR A 255 16.56 -7.33 -37.27
N GLU A 256 17.69 -6.80 -37.72
CA GLU A 256 18.16 -6.91 -39.12
C GLU A 256 18.28 -8.38 -39.58
N ASP A 257 18.47 -9.31 -38.64
CA ASP A 257 18.67 -10.74 -38.90
C ASP A 257 17.38 -11.59 -38.75
N GLU A 258 16.24 -10.98 -38.39
CA GLU A 258 14.95 -11.67 -38.35
C GLU A 258 14.29 -11.61 -39.73
N GLY A 259 14.32 -12.74 -40.44
CA GLY A 259 13.65 -12.87 -41.74
C GLY A 259 12.18 -12.52 -41.61
N SER A 260 11.70 -11.64 -42.50
CA SER A 260 10.30 -11.21 -42.58
C SER A 260 9.40 -12.45 -42.72
N SER A 261 8.76 -12.84 -41.63
CA SER A 261 7.72 -13.89 -41.60
C SER A 261 6.35 -13.25 -41.66
#